data_AF-A0A511KRY7-F1
#
_entry.id   AF-A0A511KRY7-F1
#
_cell.length_a   1.000
_cell.length_b   1.000
_cell.length_c   1.000
_cell.angle_alpha   90.00
_cell.angle_beta   90.00
_cell.angle_gamma   90.00
#
_symmetry.space_group_name_H-M   'P 1'
#
loop_
_entity.id
_entity.type
_entity.pdbx_description
1 polymer ?
#
loop_
_entity_poly.entity_id
_entity_poly.type
_entity_poly.pdbx_seq_one_letter_code
_entity_poly.pdbx_strand_id
1 'polypeptide(L)'
;MPPRQTAALLFTDEANASADEIPPLAFEYEDELRGVLDRLKGDLEKRVEGKKAAGTGSAKGKEKAVPLDDQQRRRMEEMVLKFYTKIEAVILSNCTIGGLSWSEYEKKKKRGEVGKTQPFDENLHQRVLNYQNELFDAREVNARERVDAPTRTAQYIQEVVSIDKAHLAKLEEAQIDVPEEISLPKPRSRKSTGGAVDAPSAVQAQEYFEEGKQALDKLLEDVPKLATAAEETRKVALDAANLE
;
A
#
# COMPACT_ATOMS: atom_id res chain seq x y z
N MET A 1 -26.23 -6.84 -11.82
CA MET A 1 -24.85 -6.34 -11.67
C MET A 1 -24.42 -5.72 -13.00
N PRO A 2 -24.09 -4.42 -13.06
CA PRO A 2 -23.43 -3.87 -14.24
C PRO A 2 -21.91 -4.16 -14.16
N PRO A 3 -21.20 -4.25 -15.29
CA PRO A 3 -19.77 -4.54 -15.29
C PRO A 3 -18.97 -3.33 -14.77
N ARG A 4 -18.00 -3.59 -13.89
CA ARG A 4 -16.98 -2.63 -13.48
C ARG A 4 -16.20 -2.18 -14.70
N GLN A 5 -16.29 -0.90 -15.05
CA GLN A 5 -15.30 -0.25 -15.90
C GLN A 5 -14.02 -0.10 -15.07
N THR A 6 -13.03 -0.95 -15.34
CA THR A 6 -11.67 -0.76 -14.86
C THR A 6 -11.15 0.54 -15.43
N ALA A 7 -10.84 1.49 -14.55
CA ALA A 7 -10.09 2.68 -14.90
C ALA A 7 -8.78 2.22 -15.57
N ALA A 8 -8.67 2.51 -16.87
CA ALA A 8 -7.39 2.53 -17.55
C ALA A 8 -6.57 3.62 -16.84
N LEU A 9 -5.73 3.19 -15.91
CA LEU A 9 -4.64 3.99 -15.39
C LEU A 9 -3.82 4.40 -16.61
N LEU A 10 -3.94 5.67 -16.97
CA LEU A 10 -3.08 6.38 -17.91
C LEU A 10 -1.67 6.43 -17.31
N PHE A 11 -0.97 5.30 -17.32
CA PHE A 11 0.47 5.30 -17.45
C PHE A 11 0.73 5.51 -18.93
N THR A 12 1.06 6.74 -19.29
CA THR A 12 1.65 7.04 -20.59
C THR A 12 2.89 6.17 -20.77
N ASP A 13 2.94 5.47 -21.90
CA ASP A 13 3.97 4.54 -22.34
C ASP A 13 5.39 4.83 -21.80
N GLU A 14 5.86 3.97 -20.89
CA GLU A 14 7.28 3.86 -20.47
C GLU A 14 8.17 3.26 -21.59
N ALA A 15 7.79 3.42 -22.87
CA ALA A 15 8.49 2.82 -24.01
C ALA A 15 9.41 3.79 -24.79
N ASN A 16 9.49 5.06 -24.38
CA ASN A 16 10.43 6.06 -24.94
C ASN A 16 11.50 6.53 -23.94
N ALA A 17 11.79 5.71 -22.92
CA ALA A 17 12.97 5.91 -22.07
C ALA A 17 14.26 5.55 -22.84
N SER A 18 14.57 6.30 -23.89
CA SER A 18 15.84 6.25 -24.62
C SER A 18 16.49 7.62 -24.57
N ALA A 19 17.52 7.73 -23.73
CA ALA A 19 18.63 8.70 -23.73
C ALA A 19 18.38 10.12 -24.28
N ASP A 20 18.56 11.12 -23.40
CA ASP A 20 18.66 12.56 -23.71
C ASP A 20 17.37 13.32 -24.08
N GLU A 21 16.22 12.97 -23.51
CA GLU A 21 15.09 13.92 -23.46
C GLU A 21 15.37 15.00 -22.41
N ILE A 22 15.96 16.11 -22.87
CA ILE A 22 16.09 17.33 -22.07
C ILE A 22 14.67 17.72 -21.62
N PRO A 23 14.39 17.80 -20.31
CA PRO A 23 13.07 18.19 -19.84
C PRO A 23 12.70 19.56 -20.40
N PRO A 24 11.44 19.76 -20.84
CA PRO A 24 11.03 21.01 -21.46
C PRO A 24 11.26 22.18 -20.50
N LEU A 25 11.61 23.33 -21.06
CA LEU A 25 11.82 24.56 -20.28
C LEU A 25 10.51 24.95 -19.60
N ALA A 26 10.42 24.73 -18.29
CA ALA A 26 9.22 25.00 -17.52
C ALA A 26 9.24 26.43 -16.97
N PHE A 27 8.20 27.19 -17.31
CA PHE A 27 7.92 28.52 -16.78
C PHE A 27 6.65 28.48 -15.95
N GLU A 28 6.59 29.26 -14.88
CA GLU A 28 5.36 29.38 -14.09
C GLU A 28 4.40 30.36 -14.77
N TYR A 29 4.94 31.45 -15.34
CA TYR A 29 4.16 32.54 -15.93
C TYR A 29 4.68 32.95 -17.33
N GLU A 30 3.79 33.48 -18.17
CA GLU A 30 4.15 33.98 -19.50
C GLU A 30 5.14 35.17 -19.45
N ASP A 31 5.03 36.01 -18.42
CA ASP A 31 5.90 37.18 -18.25
C ASP A 31 7.37 36.78 -18.03
N GLU A 32 7.62 35.63 -17.42
CA GLU A 32 8.97 35.10 -17.24
C GLU A 32 9.60 34.71 -18.57
N LEU A 33 8.84 33.97 -19.40
CA LEU A 33 9.27 33.57 -20.74
C LEU A 33 9.51 34.80 -21.63
N ARG A 34 8.59 35.76 -21.61
CA ARG A 34 8.76 37.04 -22.35
C ARG A 34 10.00 37.79 -21.87
N GLY A 35 10.22 37.88 -20.57
CA GLY A 35 11.40 38.51 -20.00
C GLY A 35 12.71 37.86 -20.43
N VAL A 36 12.74 36.53 -20.56
CA VAL A 36 13.91 35.80 -21.09
C VAL A 36 14.13 36.10 -22.57
N LEU A 37 13.07 36.06 -23.37
CA LEU A 37 13.13 36.35 -24.81
C LEU A 37 13.56 37.80 -25.09
N ASP A 38 13.05 38.76 -24.32
CA ASP A 38 13.39 40.18 -24.45
C ASP A 38 14.84 40.46 -24.05
N ARG A 39 15.32 39.84 -22.97
CA ARG A 39 16.74 39.93 -22.57
C ARG A 39 17.66 39.34 -23.64
N LEU A 40 17.31 38.17 -24.17
CA LEU A 40 18.09 37.53 -25.24
C LEU A 40 18.16 38.41 -26.49
N LYS A 41 17.02 38.99 -26.89
CA LYS A 41 16.96 39.94 -28.00
C LYS A 41 17.83 41.17 -27.75
N GLY A 42 17.67 41.79 -26.59
CA GLY A 42 18.43 42.97 -26.20
C GLY A 42 19.93 42.71 -26.12
N ASP A 43 20.36 41.54 -25.67
CA ASP A 43 21.78 41.18 -25.62
C ASP A 43 22.36 40.93 -27.01
N LEU A 44 21.59 40.32 -27.92
CA LEU A 44 21.97 40.14 -29.33
C LEU A 44 22.10 41.50 -30.03
N GLU A 45 21.11 42.37 -29.89
CA GLU A 45 21.12 43.72 -30.44
C GLU A 45 22.28 44.55 -29.89
N LYS A 46 22.51 44.53 -28.57
CA LYS A 46 23.66 45.20 -27.93
C LYS A 46 25.01 44.68 -28.41
N ARG A 47 25.15 43.40 -28.78
CA ARG A 47 26.42 42.87 -29.33
C ARG A 47 26.62 43.27 -30.79
N VAL A 48 25.54 43.40 -31.55
CA VAL A 48 25.55 43.94 -32.91
C VAL A 48 25.90 45.43 -32.90
N GLU A 49 25.32 46.18 -31.98
CA GLU A 49 25.57 47.61 -31.78
C GLU A 49 26.87 47.91 -31.04
N GLY A 50 27.30 47.05 -30.11
CA GLY A 50 28.52 47.20 -29.31
C GLY A 50 29.80 47.15 -30.15
N LYS A 51 29.73 46.63 -31.38
CA LYS A 51 30.77 46.81 -32.40
C LYS A 51 30.94 48.27 -32.87
N LYS A 52 29.96 49.17 -32.60
CA LYS A 52 30.11 50.63 -32.76
C LYS A 52 30.80 51.30 -31.58
N ALA A 53 30.75 50.73 -30.38
CA ALA A 53 31.17 51.40 -29.14
C ALA A 53 32.56 50.97 -28.63
N ALA A 54 33.24 50.03 -29.29
CA ALA A 54 34.65 49.71 -29.03
C ALA A 54 35.62 50.79 -29.59
N GLY A 55 35.24 52.06 -29.49
CA GLY A 55 36.07 53.24 -29.79
C GLY A 55 36.62 53.95 -28.56
N THR A 56 36.16 53.63 -27.34
CA THR A 56 36.60 54.34 -26.11
C THR A 56 36.55 53.46 -24.87
N GLY A 57 37.36 52.39 -24.83
CA GLY A 57 37.49 51.57 -23.62
C GLY A 57 38.64 50.57 -23.72
N SER A 58 39.68 50.80 -22.91
CA SER A 58 40.90 49.99 -22.79
C SER A 58 40.60 48.53 -22.41
N ALA A 59 40.41 47.65 -23.40
CA ALA A 59 40.51 46.20 -23.24
C ALA A 59 41.67 45.69 -24.09
N LYS A 60 42.72 45.22 -23.42
CA LYS A 60 43.89 44.56 -24.01
C LYS A 60 43.46 43.25 -24.67
N GLY A 61 43.16 43.30 -25.96
CA GLY A 61 42.94 42.14 -26.82
C GLY A 61 42.87 42.61 -28.27
N LYS A 62 43.96 42.46 -29.03
CA LYS A 62 44.08 42.94 -30.41
C LYS A 62 43.30 42.03 -31.36
N GLU A 63 42.02 42.31 -31.57
CA GLU A 63 41.37 42.03 -32.85
C GLU A 63 40.84 43.35 -33.42
N LYS A 64 41.34 43.73 -34.60
CA LYS A 64 40.89 44.92 -35.30
C LYS A 64 39.42 44.71 -35.70
N ALA A 65 38.51 45.48 -35.10
CA ALA A 65 37.15 45.57 -35.59
C ALA A 65 37.18 46.12 -37.03
N VAL A 66 36.82 45.28 -38.00
CA VAL A 66 36.70 45.69 -39.40
C VAL A 66 35.48 46.62 -39.52
N PRO A 67 35.64 47.83 -40.10
CA PRO A 67 34.50 48.70 -40.37
C PRO A 67 33.60 48.00 -41.40
N LEU A 68 32.40 47.62 -40.96
CA LEU A 68 31.37 47.04 -41.82
C LEU A 68 30.71 48.17 -42.60
N ASP A 69 30.59 47.99 -43.92
CA ASP A 69 29.81 48.88 -44.78
C ASP A 69 28.32 48.85 -44.38
N ASP A 70 27.57 49.92 -44.64
CA ASP A 70 26.17 50.05 -44.24
C ASP A 70 25.30 48.92 -44.85
N GLN A 71 25.67 48.44 -46.03
CA GLN A 71 25.02 47.30 -46.67
C GLN A 71 25.33 45.97 -45.94
N GLN A 72 26.56 45.78 -45.47
CA GLN A 72 26.95 44.60 -44.70
C GLN A 72 26.29 44.60 -43.32
N ARG A 73 26.12 45.78 -42.73
CA ARG A 73 25.44 45.98 -41.46
C ARG A 73 23.95 45.63 -41.53
N ARG A 74 23.24 46.11 -42.55
CA ARG A 74 21.83 45.74 -42.78
C ARG A 74 21.66 44.23 -42.96
N ARG A 75 22.57 43.58 -43.70
CA ARG A 75 22.58 42.11 -43.86
C ARG A 75 22.84 41.39 -42.54
N MET A 76 23.71 41.92 -41.69
CA MET A 76 23.99 41.36 -40.36
C MET A 76 22.79 41.51 -39.42
N GLU A 77 22.14 42.68 -39.40
CA GLU A 77 20.92 42.93 -38.63
C GLU A 77 19.79 41.99 -39.08
N GLU A 78 19.60 41.82 -40.40
CA GLU A 78 18.62 40.87 -40.95
C GLU A 78 18.94 39.41 -40.58
N MET A 79 20.22 39.03 -40.60
CA MET A 79 20.66 37.69 -40.21
C MET A 79 20.40 37.42 -38.72
N VAL A 80 20.64 38.40 -37.85
CA VAL A 80 20.39 38.30 -36.41
C VAL A 80 18.90 38.20 -36.11
N LEU A 81 18.06 38.95 -36.83
CA LEU A 81 16.61 38.84 -36.68
C LEU A 81 16.09 37.45 -37.14
N LYS A 82 16.61 36.93 -38.25
CA LYS A 82 16.32 35.57 -38.72
C LYS A 82 16.81 34.49 -37.74
N PHE A 83 17.93 34.73 -37.07
CA PHE A 83 18.45 33.83 -36.05
C PHE A 83 17.56 33.85 -34.80
N TYR A 84 17.18 35.04 -34.34
CA TYR A 84 16.30 35.21 -33.18
C TYR A 84 14.95 34.52 -33.39
N THR A 85 14.29 34.79 -34.52
CA THR A 85 12.99 34.16 -34.86
C THR A 85 13.06 32.64 -34.92
N LYS A 86 14.18 32.07 -35.38
CA LYS A 86 14.40 30.62 -35.36
C LYS A 86 14.57 30.08 -33.94
N ILE A 87 15.35 30.75 -33.10
CA ILE A 87 15.54 30.34 -31.70
C ILE A 87 14.25 30.47 -30.91
N GLU A 88 13.53 31.57 -31.08
CA GLU A 88 12.24 31.80 -30.44
C GLU A 88 11.28 30.65 -30.76
N ALA A 89 11.16 30.26 -32.03
CA ALA A 89 10.33 29.13 -32.42
C ALA A 89 10.74 27.80 -31.73
N VAL A 90 12.04 27.55 -31.59
CA VAL A 90 12.57 26.35 -30.91
C VAL A 90 12.34 26.39 -29.40
N ILE A 91 12.46 27.56 -28.78
CA ILE A 91 12.17 27.74 -27.34
C ILE A 91 10.68 27.51 -27.10
N LEU A 92 9.81 28.13 -27.90
CA LEU A 92 8.36 28.02 -27.77
C LEU A 92 7.86 26.59 -28.01
N SER A 93 8.50 25.83 -28.92
CA SER A 93 8.13 24.42 -29.15
C SER A 93 8.52 23.49 -28.01
N ASN A 94 9.51 23.86 -27.20
CA ASN A 94 10.07 23.03 -26.13
C ASN A 94 9.85 23.61 -24.73
N CYS A 95 8.97 24.59 -24.57
CA CYS A 95 8.64 25.18 -23.27
C CYS A 95 7.23 24.81 -22.80
N THR A 96 7.07 24.77 -21.48
CA THR A 96 5.78 24.63 -20.82
C THR A 96 5.51 25.83 -19.92
N ILE A 97 4.24 26.24 -19.83
CA ILE A 97 3.76 27.28 -18.90
C ILE A 97 2.73 26.65 -17.98
N GLY A 98 3.02 26.60 -16.68
CA GLY A 98 2.13 25.95 -15.69
C GLY A 98 1.84 24.48 -16.02
N GLY A 99 2.82 23.77 -16.58
CA GLY A 99 2.70 22.37 -17.00
C GLY A 99 1.99 22.11 -18.34
N LEU A 100 1.59 23.16 -19.07
CA LEU A 100 0.96 23.05 -20.40
C LEU A 100 1.97 23.42 -21.50
N SER A 101 1.92 22.77 -22.66
CA SER A 101 2.75 23.20 -23.81
C SER A 101 2.37 24.62 -24.26
N TRP A 102 3.29 25.38 -24.87
CA TRP A 102 2.98 26.73 -25.39
C TRP A 102 1.73 26.73 -26.30
N SER A 103 1.58 25.71 -27.14
CA SER A 103 0.44 25.60 -28.07
C SER A 103 -0.90 25.42 -27.34
N GLU A 104 -0.92 24.67 -26.24
CA GLU A 104 -2.10 24.45 -25.41
C GLU A 104 -2.39 25.67 -24.54
N TYR A 105 -1.35 26.27 -23.97
CA TYR A 105 -1.42 27.52 -23.22
C TYR A 105 -2.05 28.63 -24.09
N GLU A 106 -1.57 28.84 -25.31
CA GLU A 106 -2.13 29.82 -26.24
C GLU A 106 -3.61 29.54 -26.57
N LYS A 107 -3.96 28.27 -26.80
CA LYS A 107 -5.35 27.87 -27.08
C LYS A 107 -6.25 28.18 -25.88
N LYS A 108 -5.82 27.84 -24.65
CA LYS A 108 -6.55 28.15 -23.42
C LYS A 108 -6.62 29.65 -23.15
N LYS A 109 -5.56 30.39 -23.46
CA LYS A 109 -5.51 31.86 -23.34
C LYS A 109 -6.52 32.52 -24.28
N LYS A 110 -6.56 32.11 -25.55
CA LYS A 110 -7.54 32.59 -26.55
C LYS A 110 -8.98 32.26 -26.16
N ARG A 111 -9.20 31.17 -25.43
CA ARG A 111 -10.50 30.78 -24.86
C ARG A 111 -10.86 31.52 -23.56
N GLY A 112 -9.93 32.30 -22.98
CA GLY A 112 -10.14 32.98 -21.70
C GLY A 112 -10.23 32.01 -20.52
N GLU A 113 -9.59 30.84 -20.62
CA GLU A 113 -9.49 29.83 -19.55
C GLU A 113 -8.21 30.01 -18.71
N VAL A 114 -7.20 30.71 -19.24
CA VAL A 114 -5.98 31.05 -18.49
C VAL A 114 -6.31 32.09 -17.42
N GLY A 115 -6.11 31.74 -16.16
CA GLY A 115 -6.43 32.59 -15.00
C GLY A 115 -7.76 32.28 -14.32
N LYS A 116 -8.57 31.36 -14.86
CA LYS A 116 -9.69 30.78 -14.13
C LYS A 116 -9.15 29.64 -13.28
N THR A 117 -9.02 29.86 -11.98
CA THR A 117 -8.88 28.74 -11.04
C THR A 117 -10.05 27.79 -11.25
N GLN A 118 -9.81 26.48 -11.11
CA GLN A 118 -10.92 25.55 -11.08
C GLN A 118 -11.89 26.01 -9.99
N PRO A 119 -13.21 26.06 -10.28
CA PRO A 119 -14.18 26.36 -9.25
C PRO A 119 -14.04 25.33 -8.13
N PHE A 120 -14.37 25.76 -6.91
CA PHE A 120 -14.40 24.84 -5.77
C PHE A 120 -15.29 23.65 -6.11
N ASP A 121 -14.71 22.45 -6.12
CA ASP A 121 -15.44 21.22 -6.42
C ASP A 121 -16.15 20.77 -5.15
N GLU A 122 -17.44 21.09 -5.06
CA GLU A 122 -18.29 20.71 -3.93
C GLU A 122 -18.34 19.18 -3.75
N ASN A 123 -18.28 18.39 -4.84
CA ASN A 123 -18.26 16.94 -4.71
C ASN A 123 -16.96 16.44 -4.09
N LEU A 124 -15.83 17.02 -4.50
CA LEU A 124 -14.54 16.70 -3.88
C LEU A 124 -14.53 17.12 -2.41
N HIS A 125 -15.09 18.29 -2.09
CA HIS A 125 -15.19 18.77 -0.72
C HIS A 125 -16.02 17.84 0.17
N GLN A 126 -17.20 17.43 -0.27
CA GLN A 126 -18.04 16.47 0.45
C GLN A 126 -17.33 15.13 0.65
N ARG A 127 -16.59 14.65 -0.35
CA ARG A 127 -15.77 13.44 -0.20
C ARG A 127 -14.66 13.61 0.83
N VAL A 128 -13.98 14.75 0.84
CA VAL A 128 -12.94 15.05 1.84
C VAL A 128 -13.53 15.09 3.24
N LEU A 129 -14.68 15.73 3.43
CA LEU A 129 -15.38 15.76 4.73
C LEU A 129 -15.77 14.35 5.19
N ASN A 130 -16.32 13.53 4.30
CA ASN A 130 -16.70 12.16 4.62
C ASN A 130 -15.47 11.34 5.06
N TYR A 131 -14.36 11.41 4.31
CA TYR A 131 -13.14 10.69 4.69
C TYR A 131 -12.54 11.21 6.00
N GLN A 132 -12.63 12.51 6.28
CA GLN A 132 -12.18 13.07 7.55
C GLN A 132 -12.99 12.55 8.73
N ASN A 133 -14.32 12.46 8.57
CA ASN A 133 -15.19 11.90 9.60
C ASN A 133 -14.94 10.41 9.80
N GLU A 134 -14.86 9.63 8.71
CA GLU A 134 -14.54 8.20 8.78
C GLU A 134 -13.19 7.94 9.45
N LEU A 135 -12.17 8.76 9.17
CA LEU A 135 -10.87 8.67 9.83
C LEU A 135 -10.95 9.00 11.33
N PHE A 136 -11.79 9.96 11.71
CA PHE A 136 -12.00 10.30 13.11
C PHE A 136 -12.69 9.16 13.86
N ASP A 137 -13.78 8.62 13.29
CA ASP A 137 -14.53 7.50 13.85
C ASP A 137 -13.63 6.25 13.97
N ALA A 138 -12.90 5.90 12.91
CA ALA A 138 -11.97 4.77 12.93
C ALA A 138 -10.86 4.94 13.98
N ARG A 139 -10.36 6.17 14.16
CA ARG A 139 -9.37 6.46 15.21
C ARG A 139 -9.95 6.28 16.60
N GLU A 140 -11.18 6.72 16.82
CA GLU A 140 -11.84 6.57 18.12
C GLU A 140 -12.12 5.10 18.44
N VAL A 141 -12.63 4.33 17.47
CA VAL A 141 -12.84 2.88 17.61
C VAL A 141 -11.52 2.18 17.93
N ASN A 142 -10.45 2.48 17.18
CA ASN A 142 -9.14 1.86 17.42
C ASN A 142 -8.59 2.21 18.81
N ALA A 143 -8.76 3.46 19.27
CA ALA A 143 -8.33 3.87 20.60
C ALA A 143 -9.09 3.11 21.70
N ARG A 144 -10.42 2.92 21.55
CA ARG A 144 -11.23 2.12 22.48
C ARG A 144 -10.83 0.65 22.43
N GLU A 145 -10.71 0.06 21.24
CA GLU A 145 -10.35 -1.36 21.09
C GLU A 145 -8.97 -1.69 21.68
N ARG A 146 -7.99 -0.78 21.60
CA ARG A 146 -6.69 -0.96 22.25
C ARG A 146 -6.78 -1.13 23.77
N VAL A 147 -7.83 -0.61 24.39
CA VAL A 147 -8.08 -0.70 25.83
C VAL A 147 -9.04 -1.86 26.15
N ASP A 148 -10.14 -1.94 25.41
CA ASP A 148 -11.23 -2.87 25.69
C ASP A 148 -10.92 -4.29 25.22
N ALA A 149 -10.20 -4.47 24.11
CA ALA A 149 -9.91 -5.80 23.58
C ALA A 149 -8.96 -6.60 24.51
N PRO A 150 -7.85 -6.04 25.02
CA PRO A 150 -7.03 -6.73 26.00
C PRO A 150 -7.80 -7.04 27.29
N THR A 151 -8.64 -6.11 27.75
CA THR A 151 -9.42 -6.29 28.98
C THR A 151 -10.42 -7.43 28.86
N ARG A 152 -11.21 -7.47 27.77
CA ARG A 152 -12.14 -8.59 27.49
C ARG A 152 -11.41 -9.91 27.31
N THR A 153 -10.27 -9.91 26.63
CA THR A 153 -9.46 -11.12 26.43
C THR A 153 -8.90 -11.63 27.76
N ALA A 154 -8.44 -10.74 28.64
CA ALA A 154 -7.94 -11.10 29.96
C ALA A 154 -9.05 -11.69 30.84
N GLN A 155 -10.25 -11.11 30.82
CA GLN A 155 -11.42 -11.63 31.52
C GLN A 155 -11.76 -13.05 31.04
N TYR A 156 -11.83 -13.25 29.72
CA TYR A 156 -12.10 -14.57 29.14
C TYR A 156 -11.05 -15.62 29.54
N ILE A 157 -9.76 -15.27 29.47
CA ILE A 157 -8.68 -16.18 29.88
C ILE A 157 -8.78 -16.49 31.38
N GLN A 158 -9.09 -15.48 32.21
CA GLN A 158 -9.22 -15.67 33.65
C GLN A 158 -10.38 -16.61 34.00
N GLU A 159 -11.50 -16.52 33.29
CA GLU A 159 -12.64 -17.45 33.41
C GLU A 159 -12.23 -18.87 33.06
N VAL A 160 -11.57 -19.09 31.92
CA VAL A 160 -11.06 -20.42 31.53
C VAL A 160 -10.10 -20.99 32.59
N VAL A 161 -9.13 -20.20 33.05
CA VAL A 161 -8.18 -20.61 34.09
C VAL A 161 -8.89 -20.97 35.40
N SER A 162 -9.94 -20.24 35.76
CA SER A 162 -10.74 -20.53 36.95
C SER A 162 -11.50 -21.85 36.84
N ILE A 163 -12.03 -22.16 35.66
CA ILE A 163 -12.71 -23.42 35.36
C ILE A 163 -11.72 -24.57 35.44
N ASP A 164 -10.54 -24.42 34.83
CA ASP A 164 -9.48 -25.44 34.85
C ASP A 164 -8.99 -25.72 36.27
N LYS A 165 -8.81 -24.66 37.09
CA LYS A 165 -8.46 -24.82 38.51
C LYS A 165 -9.53 -25.57 39.29
N ALA A 166 -10.81 -25.26 39.06
CA ALA A 166 -11.92 -25.96 39.70
C ALA A 166 -12.00 -27.43 39.25
N HIS A 167 -11.66 -27.72 37.98
CA HIS A 167 -11.60 -29.08 37.48
C HIS A 167 -10.42 -29.87 38.06
N LEU A 168 -9.23 -29.26 38.16
CA LEU A 168 -8.08 -29.88 38.83
C LEU A 168 -8.37 -30.18 40.30
N ALA A 169 -8.99 -29.25 41.04
CA ALA A 169 -9.37 -29.48 42.43
C ALA A 169 -10.32 -30.69 42.57
N LYS A 170 -11.28 -30.84 41.65
CA LYS A 170 -12.17 -32.03 41.62
C LYS A 170 -11.42 -33.32 41.32
N LEU A 171 -10.39 -33.28 40.46
CA LEU A 171 -9.55 -34.44 40.18
C LEU A 171 -8.65 -34.80 41.37
N GLU A 172 -8.14 -33.82 42.11
CA GLU A 172 -7.40 -34.02 43.36
C GLU A 172 -8.30 -34.58 44.47
N GLU A 173 -9.53 -34.10 44.60
CA GLU A 173 -10.52 -34.66 45.53
C GLU A 173 -10.97 -36.08 45.14
N ALA A 174 -11.02 -36.36 43.83
CA ALA A 174 -11.30 -37.70 43.30
C ALA A 174 -10.05 -38.62 43.31
N GLN A 175 -8.89 -38.10 43.70
CA GLN A 175 -7.68 -38.89 43.89
C GLN A 175 -7.88 -39.74 45.15
N ILE A 176 -8.36 -40.96 44.94
CA ILE A 176 -8.40 -41.98 45.98
C ILE A 176 -6.96 -42.23 46.41
N ASP A 177 -6.66 -41.96 47.70
CA ASP A 177 -5.42 -42.43 48.33
C ASP A 177 -5.35 -43.95 48.16
N VAL A 178 -4.59 -44.40 47.18
CA VAL A 178 -4.22 -45.81 47.07
C VAL A 178 -3.33 -46.07 48.28
N PRO A 179 -3.73 -46.96 49.23
CA PRO A 179 -2.91 -47.25 50.39
C PRO A 179 -1.51 -47.67 49.92
N GLU A 180 -0.48 -47.10 50.52
CA GLU A 180 0.94 -47.39 50.27
C GLU A 180 1.37 -48.84 50.62
N GLU A 181 0.43 -49.78 50.66
CA GLU A 181 0.65 -51.21 50.93
C GLU A 181 0.38 -52.08 49.69
N ILE A 182 0.93 -51.70 48.54
CA ILE A 182 1.45 -52.69 47.60
C ILE A 182 2.85 -52.25 47.24
N SER A 183 3.78 -52.50 48.17
CA SER A 183 5.19 -52.53 47.84
C SER A 183 5.38 -53.55 46.72
N LEU A 184 5.51 -53.06 45.49
CA LEU A 184 5.92 -53.87 44.36
C LEU A 184 7.21 -54.58 44.78
N PRO A 185 7.24 -55.91 44.85
CA PRO A 185 8.43 -56.61 45.27
C PRO A 185 9.54 -56.28 44.26
N LYS A 186 10.67 -55.79 44.78
CA LYS A 186 11.91 -55.54 44.02
C LYS A 186 12.09 -56.60 42.93
N PRO A 187 12.39 -56.23 41.66
CA PRO A 187 12.55 -57.21 40.60
C PRO A 187 13.74 -58.11 40.94
N ARG A 188 13.44 -59.31 41.44
CA ARG A 188 14.44 -60.32 41.75
C ARG A 188 14.83 -60.98 40.43
N SER A 189 16.12 -60.97 40.14
CA SER A 189 16.71 -61.51 38.92
C SER A 189 16.28 -62.95 38.69
N ARG A 190 15.56 -63.12 37.57
CA ARG A 190 15.40 -64.32 36.73
C ARG A 190 15.89 -65.64 37.33
N LYS A 191 14.97 -66.39 37.92
CA LYS A 191 14.97 -67.86 37.84
C LYS A 191 13.58 -68.36 37.48
N SER A 192 13.55 -69.04 36.34
CA SER A 192 12.44 -69.86 35.84
C SER A 192 11.97 -70.83 36.91
N THR A 193 10.70 -70.75 37.29
CA THR A 193 9.80 -71.87 37.61
C THR A 193 8.38 -71.30 37.76
N GLY A 194 7.42 -71.95 37.11
CA GLY A 194 6.04 -71.48 36.97
C GLY A 194 5.30 -71.23 38.28
N GLY A 195 4.37 -70.28 38.20
CA GLY A 195 3.36 -69.99 39.21
C GLY A 195 2.20 -69.29 38.50
N ALA A 196 1.11 -70.02 38.30
CA ALA A 196 -0.14 -69.49 37.79
C ALA A 196 -0.71 -68.48 38.80
N VAL A 197 -0.86 -67.24 38.36
CA VAL A 197 -1.82 -66.29 38.93
C VAL A 197 -2.62 -65.79 37.74
N ASP A 198 -3.86 -66.29 37.66
CA ASP A 198 -4.90 -66.14 36.63
C ASP A 198 -4.58 -65.25 35.43
N ALA A 199 -3.89 -65.84 34.45
CA ALA A 199 -3.97 -65.36 33.08
C ALA A 199 -5.33 -65.81 32.52
N PRO A 200 -6.12 -64.93 31.89
CA PRO A 200 -7.38 -65.33 31.27
C PRO A 200 -7.11 -66.47 30.29
N SER A 201 -7.97 -67.49 30.33
CA SER A 201 -7.82 -68.62 29.41
C SER A 201 -7.85 -68.11 27.96
N ALA A 202 -7.20 -68.83 27.03
CA ALA A 202 -7.16 -68.41 25.63
C ALA A 202 -8.56 -68.15 25.04
N VAL A 203 -9.58 -68.85 25.54
CA VAL A 203 -10.99 -68.65 25.16
C VAL A 203 -11.53 -67.32 25.72
N GLN A 204 -11.30 -67.02 26.99
CA GLN A 204 -11.71 -65.74 27.60
C GLN A 204 -11.00 -64.53 26.97
N ALA A 205 -9.72 -64.68 26.61
CA ALA A 205 -8.99 -63.62 25.91
C ALA A 205 -9.58 -63.35 24.52
N GLN A 206 -10.09 -64.39 23.85
CA GLN A 206 -10.74 -64.27 22.55
C GLN A 206 -12.15 -63.69 22.67
N GLU A 207 -12.91 -64.07 23.70
CA GLU A 207 -14.20 -63.44 24.03
C GLU A 207 -14.04 -61.94 24.31
N TYR A 208 -13.07 -61.53 25.12
CA TYR A 208 -12.80 -60.10 25.36
C TYR A 208 -12.36 -59.35 24.12
N PHE A 209 -11.64 -60.00 23.20
CA PHE A 209 -11.28 -59.40 21.94
C PHE A 209 -12.50 -59.19 21.03
N GLU A 210 -13.40 -60.18 20.97
CA GLU A 210 -14.64 -60.08 20.19
C GLU A 210 -15.61 -59.05 20.78
N GLU A 211 -15.76 -59.01 22.12
CA GLU A 211 -16.53 -57.97 22.81
C GLU A 211 -15.95 -56.58 22.58
N GLY A 212 -14.62 -56.44 22.67
CA GLY A 212 -13.92 -55.18 22.39
C GLY A 212 -14.10 -54.72 20.95
N LYS A 213 -14.11 -55.66 19.99
CA LYS A 213 -14.36 -55.37 18.58
C LYS A 213 -15.80 -54.90 18.35
N GLN A 214 -16.79 -55.58 18.94
CA GLN A 214 -18.19 -55.16 18.84
C GLN A 214 -18.43 -53.78 19.48
N ALA A 215 -17.78 -53.50 20.62
CA ALA A 215 -17.86 -52.19 21.26
C ALA A 215 -17.23 -51.08 20.39
N LEU A 216 -16.11 -51.37 19.72
CA LEU A 216 -15.45 -50.46 18.79
C LEU A 216 -16.32 -50.19 17.56
N ASP A 217 -16.90 -51.24 16.96
CA ASP A 217 -17.78 -51.12 15.80
C ASP A 217 -19.03 -50.28 16.14
N LYS A 218 -19.62 -50.50 17.32
CA LYS A 218 -20.73 -49.69 17.82
C LYS A 218 -20.36 -48.22 18.03
N LEU A 219 -19.16 -47.96 18.57
CA LEU A 219 -18.66 -46.59 18.73
C LEU A 219 -18.48 -45.90 17.37
N LEU A 220 -17.94 -46.61 16.37
CA LEU A 220 -17.77 -46.09 15.02
C LEU A 220 -19.11 -45.79 14.34
N GLU A 221 -20.16 -46.53 14.63
CA GLU A 221 -21.53 -46.23 14.16
C GLU A 221 -22.17 -45.02 14.87
N ASP A 222 -21.84 -44.79 16.14
CA ASP A 222 -22.45 -43.74 16.94
C ASP A 222 -21.72 -42.39 16.84
N VAL A 223 -20.43 -42.37 16.54
CA VAL A 223 -19.63 -41.14 16.35
C VAL A 223 -20.22 -40.20 15.28
N PRO A 224 -20.64 -40.67 14.09
CA PRO A 224 -21.29 -39.82 13.10
C PRO A 224 -22.60 -39.21 13.60
N LYS A 225 -23.41 -39.99 14.34
CA LYS A 225 -24.70 -39.52 14.89
C LYS A 225 -24.50 -38.44 15.95
N LEU A 226 -23.48 -38.61 16.79
CA LEU A 226 -23.09 -37.61 17.78
C LEU A 226 -22.54 -36.35 17.13
N ALA A 227 -21.75 -36.48 16.07
CA ALA A 227 -21.27 -35.34 15.29
C ALA A 227 -22.42 -34.55 14.64
N THR A 228 -23.39 -35.23 14.02
CA THR A 228 -24.56 -34.57 13.44
C THR A 228 -25.44 -33.91 14.51
N ALA A 229 -25.65 -34.56 15.66
CA ALA A 229 -26.39 -33.95 16.77
C ALA A 229 -25.69 -32.71 17.34
N ALA A 230 -24.34 -32.72 17.42
CA ALA A 230 -23.55 -31.57 17.83
C ALA A 230 -23.63 -30.42 16.82
N GLU A 231 -23.64 -30.69 15.52
CA GLU A 231 -23.83 -29.66 14.49
C GLU A 231 -25.25 -29.07 14.50
N GLU A 232 -26.28 -29.89 14.69
CA GLU A 232 -27.67 -29.45 14.78
C GLU A 232 -27.91 -28.57 16.02
N THR A 233 -27.39 -28.97 17.17
CA THR A 233 -27.46 -28.17 18.41
C THR A 233 -26.71 -26.85 18.29
N ARG A 234 -25.54 -26.84 17.62
CA ARG A 234 -24.81 -25.60 17.32
C ARG A 234 -25.63 -24.69 16.40
N LYS A 235 -26.32 -25.24 15.41
CA LYS A 235 -27.16 -24.46 14.50
C LYS A 235 -28.36 -23.84 15.23
N VAL A 236 -29.03 -24.60 16.10
CA VAL A 236 -30.12 -24.09 16.94
C VAL A 236 -29.63 -22.97 17.88
N ALA A 237 -28.45 -23.12 18.48
CA ALA A 237 -27.88 -22.09 19.34
C ALA A 237 -27.55 -20.79 18.57
N LEU A 238 -27.04 -20.90 17.34
CA LEU A 238 -26.79 -19.76 16.46
C LEU A 238 -28.08 -19.09 15.97
N ASP A 239 -29.11 -19.88 15.64
CA ASP A 239 -30.42 -19.37 15.23
C ASP A 239 -31.14 -18.67 16.39
N ALA A 240 -31.00 -19.16 17.63
CA ALA A 240 -31.53 -18.51 18.83
C ALA A 240 -30.80 -17.19 19.14
N ALA A 241 -29.48 -17.12 18.93
CA ALA A 241 -28.69 -15.91 19.12
C ALA A 241 -28.98 -14.81 18.07
N ASN A 242 -29.55 -15.16 16.91
CA ASN A 242 -29.93 -14.21 15.86
C ASN A 242 -31.38 -13.69 15.99
N LEU A 243 -32.15 -14.19 16.96
CA LEU A 243 -33.55 -13.79 17.23
C LEU A 243 -33.70 -12.77 18.37
N GLU A 244 -32.62 -12.45 19.09
CA GLU A 244 -32.51 -11.32 20.04
C GLU A 244 -31.96 -10.06 19.36
#